data_AF-A0A4Y2PLA9-F1
#
_entry.id   AF-A0A4Y2PLA9-F1
#
_cell.length_a   1.000
_cell.length_b   1.000
_cell.length_c   1.000
_cell.angle_alpha   90.00
_cell.angle_beta   90.00
_cell.angle_gamma   90.00
#
_symmetry.space_group_name_H-M   'P 1'
#
loop_
_entity.id
_entity.type
_entity.pdbx_description
1 polymer ?
#
loop_
_entity_poly.entity_id
_entity_poly.type
_entity_poly.pdbx_seq_one_letter_code
_entity_poly.pdbx_strand_id
1 'polypeptide(L)'
;MLRTYSMSSPEQLWMDHKENLSEDILLQARIQQKNMDLDYCDAIFNRALIDIEDKIILMGGSDLKSFGLPQPNRNRDSVLPSEERTERNYALIK
;
A
#
# COMPACT_ATOMS: atom_id res chain seq x y z
N MET A 1 17.45 -0.86 -27.01
CA MET A 1 16.22 -0.06 -26.83
C MET A 1 15.73 -0.27 -25.41
N LEU A 2 15.99 0.68 -24.51
CA LEU A 2 15.37 0.65 -23.19
C LEU A 2 13.91 1.02 -23.39
N ARG A 3 12.99 0.08 -23.18
CA ARG A 3 11.56 0.40 -23.10
C ARG A 3 11.42 1.39 -21.96
N THR A 4 11.24 2.66 -22.29
CA THR A 4 10.59 3.58 -21.37
C THR A 4 9.22 3.00 -21.15
N TYR A 5 9.05 2.30 -20.02
CA TYR A 5 7.75 2.13 -19.40
C TYR A 5 7.09 3.50 -19.54
N SER A 6 6.00 3.59 -20.32
CA SER A 6 5.22 4.82 -20.38
C SER A 6 5.08 5.28 -18.95
N MET A 7 5.50 6.50 -18.64
CA MET A 7 5.19 7.12 -17.37
C MET A 7 3.67 7.27 -17.33
N SER A 8 2.99 6.17 -17.02
CA SER A 8 1.58 6.15 -16.71
C SER A 8 1.40 7.20 -15.64
N SER A 9 0.38 8.05 -15.79
CA SER A 9 0.05 8.98 -14.71
C SER A 9 -0.04 8.17 -13.40
N PRO A 10 0.40 8.72 -12.25
CA PRO A 10 0.35 8.00 -10.99
C PRO A 10 -1.05 7.43 -10.71
N GLU A 11 -2.08 8.15 -11.14
CA GLU A 11 -3.47 7.70 -11.14
C GLU A 11 -3.71 6.43 -11.97
N GLN A 12 -3.21 6.38 -13.21
CA GLN A 12 -3.34 5.20 -14.07
C GLN A 12 -2.57 4.01 -13.50
N LEU A 13 -1.35 4.24 -12.99
CA LEU A 13 -0.56 3.21 -12.33
C LEU A 13 -1.30 2.64 -11.11
N TRP A 14 -1.92 3.50 -10.31
CA TRP A 14 -2.75 3.10 -9.19
C TRP A 14 -3.97 2.29 -9.65
N MET A 15 -4.71 2.75 -10.65
CA MET A 15 -5.88 2.02 -11.18
C MET A 15 -5.51 0.64 -11.72
N ASP A 16 -4.40 0.51 -12.44
CA ASP A 16 -3.96 -0.73 -13.07
C ASP A 16 -3.37 -1.74 -12.06
N HIS A 17 -2.85 -1.26 -10.93
CA HIS A 17 -2.09 -2.08 -9.98
C HIS A 17 -2.57 -2.04 -8.53
N LYS A 18 -3.69 -1.37 -8.20
CA LYS A 18 -4.19 -1.22 -6.81
C LYS A 18 -4.39 -2.56 -6.10
N GLU A 19 -4.81 -3.61 -6.80
CA GLU A 19 -4.99 -4.96 -6.22
C GLU A 19 -3.63 -5.54 -5.82
N ASN A 20 -2.65 -5.53 -6.74
CA ASN A 20 -1.29 -5.97 -6.45
C ASN A 20 -0.62 -5.14 -5.34
N LEU A 21 -0.86 -3.82 -5.30
CA LEU A 21 -0.32 -2.91 -4.28
C LEU A 21 -1.00 -3.05 -2.91
N SER A 22 -2.08 -3.82 -2.81
CA SER A 22 -2.82 -4.03 -1.57
C SER A 22 -3.02 -5.51 -1.20
N GLU A 23 -2.32 -6.41 -1.90
CA GLU A 23 -2.41 -7.86 -1.70
C GLU A 23 -1.91 -8.27 -0.30
N ASP A 24 -0.83 -7.66 0.17
CA ASP A 24 -0.28 -7.85 1.51
C ASP A 24 -1.25 -7.37 2.60
N ILE A 25 -1.90 -6.22 2.38
CA ILE A 25 -2.92 -5.69 3.28
C ILE A 25 -4.14 -6.61 3.33
N LEU A 26 -4.60 -7.12 2.18
CA LEU A 26 -5.69 -8.10 2.12
C LEU A 26 -5.31 -9.38 2.88
N LEU A 27 -4.09 -9.89 2.69
CA LEU A 27 -3.60 -11.06 3.39
C LEU A 27 -3.58 -10.84 4.92
N GLN A 28 -3.08 -9.69 5.37
CA GLN A 28 -3.08 -9.32 6.79
C GLN A 28 -4.51 -9.26 7.35
N ALA A 29 -5.44 -8.64 6.63
CA ALA A 29 -6.84 -8.56 7.03
C ALA A 29 -7.49 -9.95 7.15
N ARG A 30 -7.24 -10.85 6.19
CA ARG A 30 -7.71 -12.25 6.22
C ARG A 30 -7.20 -13.00 7.44
N ILE A 31 -5.92 -12.86 7.76
CA ILE A 31 -5.28 -13.49 8.92
C ILE A 31 -5.88 -12.96 10.23
N GLN A 32 -5.99 -11.63 10.37
CA GLN A 32 -6.50 -10.98 11.58
C GLN A 32 -7.96 -11.30 11.87
N GLN A 33 -8.79 -11.32 10.82
CA GLN A 33 -10.22 -11.62 10.94
C GLN A 33 -10.53 -13.12 10.91
N LYS A 34 -9.51 -13.96 10.66
CA LYS A 34 -9.67 -15.41 10.40
C LYS A 34 -10.71 -15.69 9.31
N ASN A 35 -10.78 -14.83 8.30
CA ASN A 35 -11.73 -14.91 7.21
C ASN A 35 -10.97 -14.92 5.89
N MET A 36 -10.77 -16.11 5.31
CA MET A 36 -10.06 -16.28 4.04
C MET A 36 -10.89 -15.86 2.82
N ASP A 37 -12.22 -15.77 2.98
CA ASP A 37 -13.15 -15.38 1.92
C ASP A 37 -13.30 -13.85 1.81
N LEU A 38 -12.59 -13.09 2.65
CA LEU A 38 -12.54 -11.63 2.53
C LEU A 38 -11.94 -11.26 1.17
N ASP A 39 -12.62 -10.39 0.43
CA ASP A 39 -12.18 -9.90 -0.89
C ASP A 39 -11.76 -8.43 -0.81
N TYR A 40 -11.19 -7.90 -1.89
CA TYR A 40 -10.83 -6.50 -2.00
C TYR A 40 -12.02 -5.58 -1.72
N CYS A 41 -11.77 -4.54 -0.94
CA CYS A 41 -12.76 -3.52 -0.62
C CYS A 41 -12.09 -2.16 -0.50
N ASP A 42 -12.90 -1.10 -0.47
CA ASP A 42 -12.41 0.27 -0.39
C ASP A 42 -11.52 0.50 0.84
N ALA A 43 -11.75 -0.20 1.95
CA ALA A 43 -10.90 -0.11 3.14
C ALA A 43 -9.48 -0.64 2.90
N ILE A 44 -9.32 -1.72 2.12
CA ILE A 44 -8.02 -2.31 1.77
C ILE A 44 -7.26 -1.35 0.84
N PHE A 45 -7.92 -0.85 -0.20
CA PHE A 45 -7.32 0.14 -1.09
C PHE A 45 -6.96 1.45 -0.37
N ASN A 46 -7.82 1.90 0.54
CA ASN A 46 -7.58 3.08 1.35
C ASN A 46 -6.37 2.90 2.27
N ARG A 47 -6.19 1.72 2.87
CA ARG A 47 -5.00 1.44 3.68
C ARG A 47 -3.73 1.46 2.85
N ALA A 48 -3.75 0.88 1.64
CA ALA A 48 -2.61 0.94 0.73
C ALA A 48 -2.25 2.38 0.35
N LEU A 49 -3.24 3.25 0.12
CA LEU A 49 -2.99 4.67 -0.12
C LEU A 49 -2.35 5.36 1.09
N ILE A 50 -2.79 5.07 2.31
CA ILE A 50 -2.16 5.59 3.54
C ILE A 50 -0.70 5.16 3.61
N ASP A 51 -0.41 3.88 3.38
CA ASP A 51 0.95 3.35 3.47
C ASP A 51 1.86 3.98 2.39
N ILE A 52 1.35 4.18 1.18
CA ILE A 52 2.06 4.90 0.11
C ILE A 52 2.31 6.37 0.53
N GLU A 53 1.31 7.06 1.07
CA GLU A 53 1.45 8.44 1.55
C GLU A 53 2.53 8.55 2.62
N ASP A 54 2.51 7.65 3.60
CA ASP A 54 3.46 7.64 4.71
C ASP A 54 4.89 7.36 4.21
N LYS A 55 5.08 6.51 3.19
CA LYS A 55 6.39 6.33 2.55
C LYS A 55 6.85 7.59 1.82
N ILE A 56 5.96 8.27 1.10
CA ILE A 56 6.30 9.51 0.38
C ILE A 56 6.72 10.60 1.37
N ILE A 57 5.94 10.80 2.44
CA ILE A 57 6.25 11.77 3.50
C ILE A 57 7.60 11.42 4.16
N LEU A 58 7.83 10.15 4.48
CA LEU A 58 9.09 9.70 5.09
C LEU A 58 10.31 9.98 4.20
N MET A 59 10.16 9.88 2.88
CA MET A 59 11.22 10.20 1.91
C MET A 59 11.44 11.71 1.72
N GLY A 60 10.73 12.57 2.46
CA GLY A 60 10.77 14.02 2.32
C GLY A 60 9.92 14.55 1.15
N GLY A 61 9.02 13.71 0.63
CA GLY A 61 8.05 14.09 -0.40
C GLY A 61 6.85 14.88 0.16
N SER A 62 6.05 15.43 -0.75
CA SER A 62 4.80 16.15 -0.43
C SER A 62 3.59 15.20 -0.38
N ASP A 63 2.42 15.69 0.02
CA ASP A 63 1.17 14.90 0.09
C ASP A 63 0.82 14.24 -1.26
N LEU A 64 0.10 13.10 -1.21
CA LEU A 64 -0.34 12.31 -2.38
C LEU A 64 -1.08 13.14 -3.43
N LYS A 65 -1.78 14.18 -3.01
CA LYS A 65 -2.47 15.14 -3.89
C LYS A 65 -1.54 15.77 -4.92
N SER A 66 -0.27 15.97 -4.56
CA SER A 66 0.77 16.52 -5.43
C SER A 66 1.10 15.60 -6.61
N PHE A 67 0.72 14.32 -6.50
CA PHE A 67 0.94 13.27 -7.50
C PHE A 67 -0.33 12.89 -8.25
N GLY A 68 -1.47 13.52 -7.97
CA GLY A 68 -2.76 13.20 -8.59
C GLY A 68 -3.39 11.89 -8.10
N LEU A 69 -2.99 11.39 -6.92
CA LEU A 69 -3.53 10.18 -6.32
C LEU A 69 -4.77 10.48 -5.44
N PRO A 70 -5.73 9.54 -5.32
CA PRO A 70 -6.88 9.70 -4.45
C PRO A 70 -6.43 9.86 -2.99
N GLN A 71 -7.10 10.77 -2.27
CA GLN A 71 -6.72 11.09 -0.90
C GLN A 71 -7.13 9.96 0.05
N PRO A 72 -6.21 9.43 0.86
CA PRO A 72 -6.57 8.43 1.85
C PRO A 72 -7.47 9.03 2.92
N ASN A 73 -8.54 8.31 3.25
CA ASN A 73 -9.38 8.60 4.40
C ASN A 73 -8.71 8.06 5.67
N ARG A 74 -8.05 8.95 6.41
CA ARG A 74 -7.37 8.65 7.67
C ARG A 74 -8.37 8.62 8.83
N ASN A 75 -9.42 7.81 8.72
CA ASN A 75 -10.28 7.59 9.87
C ASN A 75 -9.49 6.77 10.90
N ARG A 76 -9.13 7.39 12.03
CA ARG A 76 -8.20 6.88 13.05
C ARG A 76 -8.64 5.56 13.72
N ASP A 77 -9.80 5.02 13.36
CA ASP A 77 -10.39 3.84 13.98
C ASP A 77 -9.99 2.51 13.31
N SER A 78 -9.39 2.51 12.12
CA SER A 78 -8.83 1.29 11.51
C SER A 78 -7.36 1.11 11.90
N VAL A 79 -7.11 1.00 13.21
CA VAL A 79 -5.79 0.68 13.76
C VAL A 79 -5.49 -0.79 13.48
N LEU A 80 -4.95 -1.08 12.28
CA LEU A 80 -4.07 -2.22 12.14
C LEU A 80 -2.69 -1.79 12.64
N PRO A 81 -2.06 -2.56 13.56
CA PRO A 81 -0.77 -2.20 14.10
C PRO A 81 0.21 -2.01 12.95
N SER A 82 0.81 -0.83 12.88
CA SER A 82 1.91 -0.54 11.98
C SER A 82 2.99 -1.59 12.23
N GLU A 83 3.21 -2.49 11.28
CA GLU A 83 4.32 -3.43 11.37
C GLU A 83 5.62 -2.63 11.41
N GLU A 84 6.18 -2.60 12.61
CA GLU A 84 7.50 -2.12 12.92
C GLU A 84 8.49 -2.85 12.03
N ARG A 85 9.12 -2.10 11.11
CA ARG A 85 10.15 -2.55 10.17
C ARG A 85 11.23 -3.34 10.90
N THR A 86 11.12 -4.66 10.95
CA THR A 86 12.24 -5.54 11.27
C THR A 86 12.87 -6.01 9.96
N GLU A 87 13.62 -5.11 9.34
CA GLU A 87 14.72 -5.51 8.46
C GLU A 87 15.77 -6.22 9.31
N ARG A 88 15.73 -7.56 9.42
CA ARG A 88 16.86 -8.45 9.79
C ARG A 88 16.36 -9.89 9.94
N ASN A 89 16.38 -10.69 8.85
CA ASN A 89 16.82 -12.09 8.88
C ASN A 89 16.79 -12.76 7.49
N TYR A 90 17.45 -12.17 6.50
CA TYR A 90 17.90 -12.90 5.30
C TYR A 90 19.36 -13.35 5.41
N ALA A 91 19.80 -13.70 6.63
CA ALA A 91 21.09 -14.31 6.84
C ALA A 91 20.96 -15.28 8.01
N LEU A 92 20.85 -16.58 7.68
CA LEU A 92 21.31 -17.76 8.41
C LEU A 92 20.44 -18.98 8.07
N ILE A 93 20.48 -19.39 6.80
CA ILE A 93 20.37 -20.82 6.46
C ILE A 93 21.55 -21.12 5.55
N LYS A 94 22.61 -21.67 6.14
CA LYS A 94 23.66 -22.43 5.46
C LYS A 94 24.02 -23.60 6.34
#